data_AF-A0A4V5TTM7-F1
#
_entry.id   AF-A0A4V5TTM7-F1
#
_cell.length_a   1.000
_cell.length_b   1.000
_cell.length_c   1.000
_cell.angle_alpha   90.00
_cell.angle_beta   90.00
_cell.angle_gamma   90.00
#
_symmetry.space_group_name_H-M   'P 1'
#
loop_
_entity.id
_entity.type
_entity.pdbx_description
1 polymer ?
#
loop_
_entity_poly.entity_id
_entity_poly.type
_entity_poly.pdbx_seq_one_letter_code
_entity_poly.pdbx_strand_id
1 'polypeptide(L)'
;SHISMREKKTGKQKRIQITAALKRELKWFIEEREDNEYLLQSRQGRNRPIGRSMAYKILSGAAAEFGLDEIGTHTLRKTYGYHMYMQTKNIALLMEIFNH
;
A
#
# COMPACT_ATOMS: atom_id res chain seq x y z
N SER A 1 -15.67 3.12 -2.28
CA SER A 1 -15.40 1.84 -1.58
C SER A 1 -14.10 1.17 -2.03
N HIS A 2 -13.51 1.53 -3.18
CA HIS A 2 -12.30 0.89 -3.69
C HIS A 2 -11.29 1.95 -4.15
N ILE A 3 -10.00 1.62 -4.09
CA ILE A 3 -8.92 2.35 -4.75
C ILE A 3 -8.68 1.68 -6.10
N SER A 4 -8.74 2.46 -7.17
CA SER A 4 -8.44 1.99 -8.53
C SER A 4 -7.05 2.46 -8.93
N MET A 5 -6.22 1.57 -9.47
CA MET A 5 -4.88 1.90 -9.96
C MET A 5 -4.53 1.11 -11.21
N ARG A 6 -3.67 1.68 -12.05
CA ARG A 6 -3.13 1.01 -13.24
C ARG A 6 -1.65 0.74 -13.06
N GLU A 7 -1.23 -0.50 -13.25
CA GLU A 7 0.18 -0.89 -13.13
C GLU A 7 1.00 -0.31 -14.28
N LYS A 8 2.14 0.32 -13.96
CA LYS A 8 2.98 0.98 -14.98
C LYS A 8 3.60 0.01 -15.98
N LYS A 9 4.05 -1.18 -15.52
CA LYS A 9 4.78 -2.14 -16.36
C LYS A 9 3.86 -2.97 -17.25
N THR A 10 2.77 -3.48 -16.67
CA THR A 10 1.86 -4.43 -17.33
C THR A 10 0.65 -3.73 -17.95
N GLY A 11 0.31 -2.52 -17.50
CA GLY A 11 -0.91 -1.81 -17.90
C GLY A 11 -2.19 -2.39 -17.29
N LYS A 12 -2.11 -3.50 -16.52
CA LYS A 12 -3.26 -4.14 -15.86
C LYS A 12 -3.92 -3.17 -14.87
N GLN A 13 -5.25 -3.18 -14.85
CA GLN A 13 -6.04 -2.45 -13.85
C GLN A 13 -6.06 -3.25 -12.55
N LYS A 14 -6.12 -2.55 -11.42
CA LYS A 14 -6.24 -3.15 -10.10
C LYS A 14 -7.23 -2.37 -9.26
N ARG A 15 -8.11 -3.08 -8.58
CA ARG A 15 -9.05 -2.52 -7.62
C ARG A 15 -8.77 -3.10 -6.24
N ILE A 16 -8.52 -2.23 -5.27
CA ILE A 16 -8.24 -2.61 -3.89
C ILE A 16 -9.43 -2.18 -3.05
N GLN A 17 -10.01 -3.09 -2.28
CA GLN A 17 -11.11 -2.75 -1.37
C GLN A 17 -10.61 -1.83 -0.24
N ILE A 18 -11.38 -0.79 0.07
CA ILE A 18 -11.12 0.07 1.23
C ILE A 18 -11.91 -0.49 2.40
N THR A 19 -11.19 -1.05 3.38
CA THR A 19 -11.80 -1.50 4.64
C THR A 19 -12.33 -0.32 5.45
N ALA A 20 -13.26 -0.56 6.38
CA ALA A 20 -13.77 0.49 7.26
C ALA A 20 -12.66 1.19 8.05
N ALA A 21 -11.68 0.42 8.54
CA ALA A 21 -10.50 0.96 9.23
C ALA A 21 -9.68 1.85 8.30
N LEU A 22 -9.32 1.39 7.10
CA LEU A 22 -8.56 2.20 6.14
C LEU A 22 -9.31 3.46 5.75
N LYS A 23 -10.64 3.39 5.57
CA LYS A 23 -11.47 4.55 5.23
C LYS A 23 -11.39 5.62 6.33
N ARG A 24 -11.43 5.21 7.60
CA ARG A 24 -11.34 6.12 8.74
C ARG A 24 -9.99 6.83 8.79
N GLU A 25 -8.90 6.06 8.72
CA GLU A 25 -7.54 6.62 8.76
C GLU A 25 -7.26 7.53 7.55
N LEU A 26 -7.71 7.12 6.35
CA LEU A 26 -7.56 7.94 5.15
C LEU A 26 -8.32 9.26 5.25
N LYS A 27 -9.54 9.26 5.80
CA LYS A 27 -10.35 10.48 5.94
C LYS A 27 -9.61 11.53 6.78
N TRP A 28 -9.06 11.11 7.92
CA TRP A 28 -8.26 12.01 8.77
C TRP A 28 -6.98 12.46 8.07
N PHE A 29 -6.28 11.54 7.40
CA PHE A 29 -4.99 11.83 6.76
C PHE A 29 -5.07 12.83 5.59
N ILE A 30 -6.22 12.95 4.92
CA ILE A 30 -6.41 13.80 3.74
C ILE A 30 -7.31 15.03 3.98
N GLU A 31 -7.73 15.29 5.23
CA GLU A 31 -8.78 16.28 5.54
C GLU A 31 -8.52 17.69 4.98
N GLU A 32 -7.25 18.12 4.93
CA GLU A 32 -6.84 19.46 4.46
C GLU A 32 -6.01 19.41 3.18
N ARG A 33 -6.09 18.30 2.42
CA ARG A 33 -5.29 18.13 1.19
C ARG A 33 -6.10 18.40 -0.06
N GLU A 34 -5.44 18.94 -1.08
CA GLU A 34 -6.08 19.11 -2.39
C GLU A 34 -6.23 17.77 -3.11
N ASP A 35 -7.31 17.61 -3.88
CA ASP A 35 -7.62 16.38 -4.62
C ASP A 35 -6.55 15.97 -5.65
N ASN A 36 -5.74 16.94 -6.10
CA ASN A 36 -4.68 16.73 -7.09
C ASN A 36 -3.34 16.31 -6.46
N GLU A 37 -3.26 16.22 -5.13
CA GLU A 37 -2.02 15.87 -4.42
C GLU A 37 -1.75 14.37 -4.42
N TYR A 38 -0.47 14.02 -4.49
CA TYR A 38 -0.07 12.65 -4.20
C TYR A 38 -0.36 12.29 -2.74
N LEU A 39 -1.07 11.19 -2.52
CA LEU A 39 -1.41 10.68 -1.19
C LEU A 39 -0.18 10.59 -0.27
N LEU A 40 0.94 10.10 -0.78
CA LEU A 40 2.23 10.11 -0.09
C LEU A 40 3.19 11.04 -0.81
N GLN A 41 3.15 12.32 -0.43
CA GLN A 41 3.95 13.38 -1.02
C GLN A 41 5.41 13.33 -0.52
N SER A 42 6.34 13.56 -1.44
CA SER A 42 7.76 13.75 -1.15
C SER A 42 8.01 15.15 -0.62
N ARG A 43 8.93 15.27 0.34
CA ARG A 43 9.44 16.58 0.82
C ARG A 43 10.27 17.33 -0.24
N GLN A 44 10.70 16.63 -1.28
CA GLN A 44 11.55 17.14 -2.35
C GLN A 44 10.74 17.38 -3.62
N GLY A 45 10.76 18.62 -4.11
CA GLY A 45 10.00 19.07 -5.29
C GLY A 45 8.55 19.44 -4.98
N ARG A 46 7.84 19.98 -5.98
CA ARG A 46 6.43 20.36 -5.87
C ARG A 46 5.52 19.19 -6.29
N ASN A 47 4.61 18.79 -5.41
CA ASN A 47 3.63 17.71 -5.60
C ASN A 47 4.21 16.48 -6.32
N ARG A 48 5.20 15.82 -5.70
CA ARG A 48 5.82 14.58 -6.20
C ARG A 48 5.52 13.42 -5.25
N PRO A 49 5.37 12.18 -5.73
CA PRO A 49 5.22 11.04 -4.83
C PRO A 49 6.57 10.68 -4.18
N ILE A 50 6.52 10.00 -3.04
CA ILE A 50 7.72 9.40 -2.46
C ILE A 50 8.36 8.37 -3.41
N GLY A 51 9.70 8.33 -3.39
CA GLY A 51 10.46 7.27 -4.07
C GLY A 51 10.38 5.93 -3.34
N ARG A 52 10.74 4.84 -4.03
CA ARG A 52 10.76 3.48 -3.46
C ARG A 52 11.71 3.36 -2.26
N SER A 53 12.87 4.01 -2.34
CA SER A 53 13.86 4.05 -1.25
C SER A 53 13.31 4.76 -0.01
N MET A 54 12.53 5.82 -0.20
CA MET A 54 11.89 6.52 0.92
C MET A 54 10.78 5.65 1.55
N ALA A 55 9.98 4.95 0.74
CA ALA A 55 8.99 4.00 1.26
C ALA A 55 9.65 2.90 2.10
N TYR A 56 10.79 2.36 1.65
CA TYR A 56 11.58 1.42 2.44
C TYR A 56 12.05 2.02 3.77
N LYS A 57 12.63 3.24 3.75
CA LYS A 57 13.10 3.91 4.97
C LYS A 57 11.97 4.15 5.99
N ILE A 58 10.78 4.56 5.53
CA ILE A 58 9.62 4.76 6.40
C ILE A 58 9.22 3.43 7.06
N LEU A 59 9.11 2.37 6.27
CA LEU A 59 8.75 1.04 6.79
C LEU A 59 9.79 0.48 7.76
N SER A 60 11.07 0.61 7.43
CA SER A 60 12.17 0.16 8.28
C SER A 60 12.26 0.95 9.57
N GLY A 61 12.01 2.27 9.53
CA GLY A 61 11.95 3.10 10.74
C GLY A 61 10.80 2.68 11.67
N ALA A 62 9.61 2.46 11.11
CA ALA A 62 8.48 1.94 11.88
C ALA A 62 8.78 0.56 12.47
N ALA A 63 9.38 -0.35 11.70
CA ALA A 63 9.75 -1.68 12.18
C ALA A 63 10.71 -1.62 13.38
N ALA A 64 11.74 -0.76 13.30
CA ALA A 64 12.71 -0.57 14.37
C ALA A 64 12.07 -0.07 15.67
N GLU A 65 11.08 0.83 15.59
CA GLU A 65 10.32 1.31 16.76
C GLU A 65 9.59 0.20 17.50
N PHE A 66 9.14 -0.83 16.77
CA PHE A 66 8.49 -2.02 17.33
C PHE A 66 9.47 -3.19 17.59
N GLY A 67 10.78 -2.97 17.44
CA GLY A 67 11.79 -4.03 17.62
C GLY A 67 11.68 -5.17 16.59
N LEU A 68 11.18 -4.86 15.38
CA LEU A 68 11.04 -5.82 14.28
C LEU A 68 12.19 -5.68 13.28
N ASP A 69 12.80 -6.81 12.95
CA ASP A 69 13.85 -6.91 11.94
C ASP A 69 13.30 -7.41 10.59
N GLU A 70 14.09 -7.23 9.53
CA GLU A 70 13.84 -7.78 8.18
C GLU A 70 12.50 -7.37 7.52
N ILE A 71 11.94 -6.22 7.93
CA ILE A 71 10.74 -5.65 7.31
C ILE A 71 11.11 -4.80 6.09
N GLY A 72 10.69 -5.25 4.90
CA GLY A 72 10.88 -4.55 3.64
C GLY A 72 9.57 -4.23 2.92
N THR A 73 9.70 -3.58 1.75
CA THR A 73 8.55 -3.16 0.91
C THR A 73 7.71 -4.33 0.39
N HIS A 74 8.31 -5.52 0.29
CA HIS A 74 7.62 -6.74 -0.13
C HIS A 74 7.06 -7.55 1.04
N THR A 75 7.53 -7.33 2.27
CA THR A 75 7.15 -8.13 3.45
C THR A 75 5.65 -8.01 3.69
N LEU A 76 5.12 -6.78 3.78
CA LEU A 76 3.69 -6.54 3.98
C LEU A 76 2.80 -7.23 2.92
N ARG A 77 3.24 -7.24 1.65
CA ARG A 77 2.51 -7.91 0.57
C ARG A 77 2.49 -9.43 0.75
N LYS A 78 3.62 -10.03 1.11
CA LYS A 78 3.72 -11.48 1.37
C LYS A 78 2.88 -11.87 2.57
N THR A 79 2.96 -11.09 3.65
CA THR A 79 2.16 -11.28 4.87
C THR A 79 0.66 -11.23 4.58
N TYR A 80 0.20 -10.22 3.81
CA TYR A 80 -1.19 -10.17 3.36
C TYR A 80 -1.61 -11.42 2.58
N GLY A 81 -0.79 -11.84 1.61
CA GLY A 81 -1.07 -13.03 0.80
C GLY A 81 -1.14 -14.30 1.63
N TYR A 82 -0.21 -14.46 2.58
CA TYR A 82 -0.18 -15.58 3.52
C TYR A 82 -1.44 -15.65 4.37
N HIS A 83 -1.83 -14.55 5.04
CA HIS A 83 -3.02 -14.57 5.90
C HIS A 83 -4.31 -14.78 5.11
N MET A 84 -4.43 -14.14 3.94
CA MET A 84 -5.59 -14.32 3.07
C MET A 84 -5.68 -15.76 2.56
N TYR A 85 -4.56 -16.38 2.19
CA TYR A 85 -4.53 -17.81 1.85
C TYR A 85 -4.96 -18.66 3.05
N MET A 86 -4.43 -18.38 4.24
CA MET A 86 -4.74 -19.17 5.43
C MET A 86 -6.23 -19.12 5.80
N GLN A 87 -6.89 -17.98 5.56
CA GLN A 87 -8.32 -17.79 5.82
C GLN A 87 -9.22 -18.40 4.74
N THR A 88 -8.86 -18.25 3.46
CA THR A 88 -9.75 -18.59 2.35
C THR A 88 -9.41 -19.91 1.66
N LYS A 89 -8.15 -20.35 1.77
CA LYS A 89 -7.55 -21.45 1.01
C LYS A 89 -7.71 -21.31 -0.51
N ASN A 90 -7.96 -20.08 -1.00
CA ASN A 90 -8.23 -19.82 -2.40
C ASN A 90 -7.04 -19.14 -3.09
N ILE A 91 -6.27 -19.92 -3.86
CA ILE A 91 -5.10 -19.41 -4.58
C ILE A 91 -5.47 -18.56 -5.81
N ALA A 92 -6.58 -18.88 -6.49
CA ALA A 92 -7.03 -18.13 -7.66
C ALA A 92 -7.40 -16.68 -7.29
N LEU A 93 -8.06 -16.50 -6.14
CA LEU A 93 -8.36 -15.18 -5.58
C LEU A 93 -7.07 -14.38 -5.32
N LEU A 94 -6.02 -15.02 -4.80
CA LEU A 94 -4.73 -14.34 -4.57
C LEU A 94 -4.04 -13.93 -5.86
N MET A 95 -4.10 -14.78 -6.89
CA MET A 95 -3.56 -14.45 -8.22
C MET A 95 -4.26 -13.21 -8.80
N GLU A 96 -5.59 -13.14 -8.67
CA GLU A 96 -6.38 -11.97 -9.08
C GLU A 96 -5.99 -10.73 -8.28
N ILE A 97 -5.97 -10.80 -6.94
CA ILE A 97 -5.60 -9.66 -6.09
C ILE A 97 -4.17 -9.17 -6.40
N PHE A 98 -3.27 -10.09 -6.71
CA PHE A 98 -1.88 -9.76 -7.01
C PHE A 98 -1.62 -9.39 -8.46
N ASN A 99 -2.62 -9.45 -9.34
CA ASN A 99 -2.46 -9.25 -10.78
C ASN A 99 -1.35 -10.15 -11.37
N HIS A 100 -1.23 -11.38 -10.85
CA HIS A 100 -0.27 -12.36 -11.35
C HIS A 100 -0.60 -12.74 -12.80
#